data_AF-A0A9P7E3N4-F1
#
_entry.id   AF-A0A9P7E3N4-F1
#
_cell.length_a   1.000
_cell.length_b   1.000
_cell.length_c   1.000
_cell.angle_alpha   90.00
_cell.angle_beta   90.00
_cell.angle_gamma   90.00
#
_symmetry.space_group_name_H-M   'P 1'
#
loop_
_entity.id
_entity.type
_entity.pdbx_description
1 polymer ?
#
loop_
_entity_poly.entity_id
_entity_poly.type
_entity_poly.pdbx_seq_one_letter_code
_entity_poly.pdbx_strand_id
1 'polypeptide(L)'
;MKDKKTKKMWGVFDESGIFMVVCHHRFSLVIADIVQSGEQAKYPLAVVSKLLDAFGKDLGSGYNIGCRFKTTLSRSVLGHRAHELNHTSLVSVFHGHAHQHLCQLDRLATYVDGLGLEDLKGCEWTFSKSNALASSVRYASIFDWCQAITNYFQHNNDYEI
;
A
#
# COMPACT_ATOMS: atom_id res chain seq x y z
N MET A 1 10.39 -0.55 -21.85
CA MET A 1 11.77 -0.73 -21.34
C MET A 1 11.94 -2.20 -20.97
N LYS A 2 13.01 -2.91 -21.36
CA LYS A 2 13.14 -4.36 -21.08
C LYS A 2 13.37 -4.58 -19.57
N ASP A 3 12.45 -5.29 -18.89
CA ASP A 3 12.44 -5.54 -17.43
C ASP A 3 13.79 -5.92 -16.81
N LYS A 4 14.57 -6.76 -17.50
CA LYS A 4 15.89 -7.19 -17.01
C LYS A 4 16.88 -6.03 -16.84
N LYS A 5 16.84 -5.02 -17.71
CA LYS A 5 17.73 -3.85 -17.60
C LYS A 5 17.32 -2.95 -16.44
N THR A 6 16.02 -2.74 -16.26
CA THR A 6 15.45 -1.95 -15.17
C THR A 6 15.79 -2.59 -13.82
N LYS A 7 15.63 -3.92 -13.68
CA LYS A 7 15.96 -4.64 -12.44
C LYS A 7 17.43 -4.54 -12.04
N LYS A 8 18.35 -4.55 -13.01
CA LYS A 8 19.79 -4.37 -12.75
C LYS A 8 20.13 -2.94 -12.30
N MET A 9 19.45 -1.94 -12.84
CA MET A 9 19.62 -0.53 -12.45
C MET A 9 19.12 -0.28 -11.02
N TRP A 10 17.98 -0.86 -10.63
CA TRP A 10 17.46 -0.74 -9.27
C TRP A 10 18.29 -1.51 -8.23
N GLY A 11 18.98 -2.57 -8.63
CA GLY A 11 19.85 -3.36 -7.73
C GLY A 11 21.13 -2.63 -7.28
N VAL A 12 21.33 -1.37 -7.68
CA VAL A 12 22.41 -0.51 -7.15
C VAL A 12 22.00 0.18 -5.84
N PHE A 13 20.70 0.28 -5.56
CA PHE A 13 20.16 0.93 -4.37
C PHE A 13 19.75 -0.12 -3.33
N ASP A 14 20.07 0.14 -2.06
CA ASP A 14 19.59 -0.67 -0.95
C ASP A 14 18.09 -0.47 -0.77
N GLU A 15 17.65 0.79 -0.62
CA GLU A 15 16.26 1.21 -0.67
C GLU A 15 15.82 1.47 -2.12
N SER A 16 14.92 0.62 -2.61
CA SER A 16 14.39 0.72 -3.97
C SER A 16 13.07 1.49 -4.08
N GLY A 17 12.49 1.88 -2.94
CA GLY A 17 11.22 2.60 -2.85
C GLY A 17 10.54 2.40 -1.49
N ILE A 18 9.28 2.80 -1.39
CA ILE A 18 8.45 2.63 -0.20
C ILE A 18 7.19 1.83 -0.52
N PHE A 19 6.74 1.04 0.46
CA PHE A 19 5.39 0.48 0.51
C PHE A 19 4.60 1.27 1.55
N MET A 20 3.41 1.74 1.21
CA MET A 20 2.64 2.58 2.14
C MET A 20 1.15 2.27 2.12
N VAL A 21 0.48 2.66 3.20
CA VAL A 21 -0.97 2.69 3.30
C VAL A 21 -1.42 4.07 3.75
N VAL A 22 -2.44 4.59 3.06
CA VAL A 22 -3.15 5.81 3.43
C VAL A 22 -4.57 5.47 3.87
N CYS A 23 -5.17 6.31 4.72
CA CYS A 23 -6.60 6.21 5.02
C CYS A 23 -7.45 6.87 3.92
N HIS A 24 -8.77 6.75 4.03
CA HIS A 24 -9.71 7.41 3.11
C HIS A 24 -9.62 8.95 3.14
N HIS A 25 -9.12 9.54 4.23
CA HIS A 25 -8.81 10.97 4.31
C HIS A 25 -7.44 11.34 3.71
N ARG A 26 -6.75 10.39 3.06
CA ARG A 26 -5.42 10.54 2.46
C ARG A 26 -4.26 10.77 3.43
N PHE A 27 -4.47 10.59 4.73
CA PHE A 27 -3.37 10.57 5.69
C PHE A 27 -2.53 9.30 5.55
N SER A 28 -1.20 9.47 5.53
CA SER A 28 -0.26 8.37 5.59
C SER A 28 -0.32 7.68 6.95
N LEU A 29 -0.65 6.38 6.96
CA LEU A 29 -0.79 5.58 8.18
C LEU A 29 0.47 4.75 8.48
N VAL A 30 1.01 4.10 7.45
CA VAL A 30 2.17 3.22 7.57
C VAL A 30 3.03 3.37 6.33
N ILE A 31 4.35 3.48 6.52
CA ILE A 31 5.36 3.47 5.46
C ILE A 31 6.40 2.43 5.82
N ALA A 32 6.82 1.63 4.84
CA ALA A 32 7.88 0.63 4.98
C ALA A 32 8.84 0.72 3.80
N ASP A 33 10.14 0.74 4.07
CA ASP A 33 11.15 0.76 3.02
C ASP A 33 11.23 -0.58 2.28
N ILE A 34 11.25 -0.51 0.94
CA ILE A 34 11.44 -1.68 0.09
C ILE A 34 12.93 -1.90 -0.12
N VAL A 35 13.50 -2.77 0.72
CA VAL A 35 14.93 -3.07 0.73
C VAL A 35 15.25 -4.26 -0.18
N GLN A 36 16.06 -4.02 -1.23
CA GLN A 36 16.72 -4.99 -2.13
C GLN A 36 15.84 -6.03 -2.87
N SER A 37 14.55 -6.16 -2.55
CA SER A 37 13.72 -7.30 -2.95
C SER A 37 12.61 -6.96 -3.94
N GLY A 38 12.39 -5.66 -4.20
CA GLY A 38 11.13 -5.17 -4.76
C GLY A 38 9.94 -5.44 -3.82
N GLU A 39 8.74 -5.12 -4.28
CA GLU A 39 7.48 -5.29 -3.53
C GLU A 39 7.13 -6.79 -3.38
N GLN A 40 7.55 -7.37 -2.26
CA GLN A 40 7.23 -8.75 -1.88
C GLN A 40 6.01 -8.80 -0.95
N ALA A 41 5.36 -9.97 -0.87
CA ALA A 41 4.20 -10.19 0.02
C ALA A 41 4.46 -9.88 1.51
N LYS A 42 5.71 -9.85 1.97
CA LYS A 42 6.07 -9.48 3.34
C LYS A 42 5.61 -8.07 3.72
N TYR A 43 5.64 -7.11 2.80
CA TYR A 43 5.24 -5.72 3.08
C TYR A 43 3.74 -5.59 3.34
N PRO A 44 2.83 -6.00 2.43
CA PRO A 44 1.40 -5.91 2.70
C PRO A 44 0.98 -6.78 3.89
N LEU A 45 1.63 -7.92 4.14
CA LEU A 45 1.37 -8.71 5.36
C LEU A 45 1.78 -7.97 6.64
N ALA A 46 2.97 -7.41 6.68
CA ALA A 46 3.45 -6.65 7.84
C ALA A 46 2.56 -5.41 8.10
N VAL A 47 2.16 -4.70 7.04
CA VAL A 47 1.27 -3.55 7.16
C VAL A 47 -0.11 -3.97 7.65
N VAL A 48 -0.72 -5.02 7.09
CA VAL A 48 -2.00 -5.53 7.60
C VAL A 48 -1.90 -5.93 9.07
N SER A 49 -0.82 -6.59 9.50
CA SER A 49 -0.62 -6.90 10.92
C SER A 49 -0.69 -5.64 11.79
N LYS A 50 0.02 -4.58 11.39
CA LYS A 50 0.04 -3.30 12.13
C LYS A 50 -1.32 -2.62 12.14
N LEU A 51 -2.04 -2.64 11.03
CA LEU A 51 -3.36 -2.04 10.94
C LEU A 51 -4.40 -2.82 11.77
N LEU A 52 -4.32 -4.15 11.81
CA LEU A 52 -5.15 -4.98 12.68
C LEU A 52 -4.84 -4.75 14.17
N ASP A 53 -3.59 -4.46 14.53
CA ASP A 53 -3.22 -4.05 15.89
C ASP A 53 -3.84 -2.70 16.25
N ALA A 54 -3.82 -1.73 15.32
CA ALA A 54 -4.23 -0.36 15.58
C ALA A 54 -5.75 -0.13 15.53
N PHE A 55 -6.43 -0.73 14.55
CA PHE A 55 -7.85 -0.45 14.25
C PHE A 55 -8.80 -1.59 14.63
N GLY A 56 -8.30 -2.82 14.73
CA GLY A 56 -9.11 -3.97 15.13
C GLY A 56 -10.07 -4.45 14.05
N LYS A 57 -11.37 -4.50 14.38
CA LYS A 57 -12.41 -5.18 13.58
C LYS A 57 -12.86 -4.36 12.38
N ASP A 58 -13.40 -5.06 11.38
CA ASP A 58 -14.10 -4.51 10.21
C ASP A 58 -13.22 -3.58 9.36
N LEU A 59 -11.90 -3.86 9.35
CA LEU A 59 -10.95 -3.10 8.56
C LEU A 59 -10.99 -3.51 7.08
N GLY A 60 -11.35 -2.55 6.22
CA GLY A 60 -11.20 -2.66 4.77
C GLY A 60 -9.84 -2.15 4.28
N SER A 61 -9.22 -2.86 3.34
CA SER A 61 -7.95 -2.42 2.72
C SER A 61 -7.98 -2.58 1.21
N GLY A 62 -7.85 -1.45 0.50
CA GLY A 62 -7.72 -1.41 -0.96
C GLY A 62 -6.33 -1.80 -1.42
N TYR A 63 -6.23 -2.68 -2.41
CA TYR A 63 -4.95 -3.02 -3.04
C TYR A 63 -5.17 -3.48 -4.49
N ASN A 64 -4.27 -3.12 -5.39
CA ASN A 64 -4.41 -3.41 -6.83
C ASN A 64 -4.53 -4.92 -7.11
N ILE A 65 -3.85 -5.72 -6.29
CA ILE A 65 -3.91 -7.19 -6.31
C ILE A 65 -4.71 -7.74 -5.12
N GLY A 66 -5.64 -6.97 -4.56
CA GLY A 66 -6.39 -7.30 -3.34
C GLY A 66 -7.05 -8.67 -3.36
N CYS A 67 -7.55 -9.13 -4.51
CA CYS A 67 -8.12 -10.46 -4.68
C CYS A 67 -7.11 -11.59 -4.47
N ARG A 68 -5.90 -11.47 -5.04
CA ARG A 68 -4.80 -12.44 -4.85
C ARG A 68 -4.24 -12.31 -3.44
N PHE A 69 -4.10 -11.07 -2.96
CA PHE A 69 -3.60 -10.80 -1.63
C PHE A 69 -4.51 -11.37 -0.54
N LYS A 70 -5.84 -11.39 -0.72
CA LYS A 70 -6.77 -12.08 0.18
C LYS A 70 -6.36 -13.53 0.40
N THR A 71 -6.02 -14.25 -0.68
CA THR A 71 -5.55 -15.64 -0.60
C THR A 71 -4.19 -15.74 0.10
N THR A 72 -3.29 -14.81 -0.15
CA THR A 72 -2.00 -14.74 0.54
C THR A 72 -2.19 -14.50 2.04
N LEU A 73 -3.06 -13.57 2.43
CA LEU A 73 -3.36 -13.23 3.81
C LEU A 73 -3.99 -14.42 4.54
N SER A 74 -4.99 -15.07 3.94
CA SER A 74 -5.67 -16.22 4.56
C SER A 74 -4.77 -17.42 4.76
N ARG A 75 -3.74 -17.58 3.93
CA ARG A 75 -2.72 -18.65 4.04
C ARG A 75 -1.50 -18.27 4.88
N SER A 76 -1.44 -17.03 5.36
CA SER A 76 -0.35 -16.56 6.21
C SER A 76 -0.63 -16.84 7.68
N VAL A 77 0.37 -16.59 8.54
CA VAL A 77 0.22 -16.61 10.00
C VAL A 77 -0.86 -15.64 10.52
N LEU A 78 -1.21 -14.63 9.73
CA LEU A 78 -2.25 -13.65 10.08
C LEU A 78 -3.66 -14.11 9.70
N GLY A 79 -3.81 -15.21 8.95
CA GLY A 79 -5.08 -15.61 8.35
C GLY A 79 -6.21 -15.79 9.36
N HIS A 80 -5.95 -16.48 10.48
CA HIS A 80 -6.92 -16.66 11.55
C HIS A 80 -7.35 -15.33 12.16
N ARG A 81 -6.37 -14.49 12.53
CA ARG A 81 -6.62 -13.19 13.13
C ARG A 81 -7.36 -12.24 12.19
N ALA A 82 -6.96 -12.20 10.92
CA ALA A 82 -7.62 -11.39 9.90
C ALA A 82 -9.09 -11.82 9.71
N HIS A 83 -9.36 -13.13 9.77
CA HIS A 83 -10.72 -13.66 9.73
C HIS A 83 -11.53 -13.29 10.98
N GLU A 84 -10.98 -13.47 12.19
CA GLU A 84 -11.64 -13.10 13.45
C GLU A 84 -11.98 -11.60 13.55
N LEU A 85 -11.11 -10.76 12.98
CA LEU A 85 -11.30 -9.32 12.91
C LEU A 85 -12.11 -8.87 11.69
N ASN A 86 -12.67 -9.80 10.90
CA ASN A 86 -13.46 -9.50 9.71
C ASN A 86 -12.75 -8.54 8.72
N HIS A 87 -11.45 -8.78 8.48
CA HIS A 87 -10.68 -8.00 7.51
C HIS A 87 -11.19 -8.21 6.08
N THR A 88 -11.34 -7.11 5.34
CA THR A 88 -11.81 -7.13 3.96
C THR A 88 -10.75 -6.59 3.00
N SER A 89 -10.19 -7.47 2.17
CA SER A 89 -9.37 -7.06 1.02
C SER A 89 -10.26 -6.59 -0.13
N LEU A 90 -9.95 -5.42 -0.67
CA LEU A 90 -10.71 -4.71 -1.71
C LEU A 90 -9.82 -4.41 -2.92
N VAL A 91 -10.46 -4.13 -4.06
CA VAL A 91 -9.79 -3.69 -5.28
C VAL A 91 -10.31 -2.31 -5.65
N SER A 92 -9.40 -1.40 -6.01
CA SER A 92 -9.79 -0.05 -6.41
C SER A 92 -10.61 -0.05 -7.71
N VAL A 93 -11.48 0.94 -7.86
CA VAL A 93 -12.48 0.99 -8.94
C VAL A 93 -11.80 0.98 -10.31
N PHE A 94 -10.69 1.70 -10.46
CA PHE A 94 -9.94 1.72 -11.71
C PHE A 94 -9.11 0.46 -11.97
N HIS A 95 -8.90 -0.42 -10.99
CA HIS A 95 -8.26 -1.71 -11.26
C HIS A 95 -9.27 -2.84 -11.42
N GLY A 96 -10.49 -2.70 -10.90
CA GLY A 96 -11.52 -3.74 -10.96
C GLY A 96 -11.78 -4.26 -12.36
N HIS A 97 -11.78 -3.40 -13.39
CA HIS A 97 -12.00 -3.80 -14.78
C HIS A 97 -10.93 -4.78 -15.32
N ALA A 98 -9.73 -4.80 -14.73
CA ALA A 98 -8.68 -5.75 -15.08
C ALA A 98 -8.81 -7.10 -14.35
N HIS A 99 -9.79 -7.24 -13.45
CA HIS A 99 -10.09 -8.50 -12.75
C HIS A 99 -11.30 -9.20 -13.36
N GLN A 100 -11.42 -10.50 -13.09
CA GLN A 100 -12.58 -11.29 -13.50
C GLN A 100 -13.88 -10.77 -12.88
N HIS A 101 -15.01 -10.97 -13.57
CA HIS A 101 -16.30 -10.42 -13.17
C HIS A 101 -16.73 -10.83 -11.74
N LEU A 102 -16.49 -12.08 -11.33
CA LEU A 102 -16.80 -12.52 -9.95
C LEU A 102 -15.99 -11.77 -8.89
N CYS A 103 -14.74 -11.43 -9.19
CA CYS A 103 -13.92 -10.60 -8.31
C CYS A 103 -14.48 -9.17 -8.22
N GLN A 104 -14.98 -8.64 -9.33
CA GLN A 104 -15.57 -7.30 -9.36
C GLN A 104 -16.79 -7.23 -8.44
N LEU A 105 -17.72 -8.18 -8.55
CA LEU A 105 -18.95 -8.21 -7.75
C LEU A 105 -18.70 -8.35 -6.24
N ASP A 106 -17.63 -9.05 -5.84
CA ASP A 106 -17.31 -9.34 -4.43
C ASP A 106 -16.32 -8.33 -3.79
N ARG A 107 -15.56 -7.58 -4.59
CA ARG A 107 -14.38 -6.81 -4.09
C ARG A 107 -14.30 -5.36 -4.53
N LEU A 108 -15.12 -4.93 -5.50
CA LEU A 108 -15.16 -3.52 -5.88
C LEU A 108 -15.79 -2.70 -4.76
N ALA A 109 -15.19 -1.53 -4.50
CA ALA A 109 -15.67 -0.60 -3.47
C ALA A 109 -17.17 -0.29 -3.59
N THR A 110 -17.69 -0.19 -4.82
CA THR A 110 -19.11 0.08 -5.12
C THR A 110 -20.09 -0.96 -4.56
N TYR A 111 -19.65 -2.20 -4.36
CA TYR A 111 -20.51 -3.29 -3.87
C TYR A 111 -20.24 -3.66 -2.41
N VAL A 112 -19.41 -2.89 -1.70
CA VAL A 112 -19.09 -3.14 -0.30
C VAL A 112 -19.60 -2.00 0.57
N ASP A 113 -20.48 -2.34 1.49
CA ASP A 113 -21.05 -1.39 2.43
C ASP A 113 -19.97 -0.79 3.35
N GLY A 114 -20.14 0.51 3.67
CA GLY A 114 -19.26 1.24 4.59
C GLY A 114 -18.10 2.00 3.93
N LEU A 115 -17.81 1.80 2.64
CA LEU A 115 -16.75 2.55 1.93
C LEU A 115 -17.20 3.92 1.39
N GLY A 116 -18.50 4.16 1.31
CA GLY A 116 -19.04 5.40 0.74
C GLY A 116 -18.67 5.57 -0.74
N LEU A 117 -18.14 6.75 -1.11
CA LEU A 117 -17.73 7.08 -2.48
C LEU A 117 -16.23 6.88 -2.72
N GLU A 118 -15.56 6.12 -1.85
CA GLU A 118 -14.12 5.87 -1.94
C GLU A 118 -13.76 5.07 -3.20
N ASP A 119 -12.81 5.58 -3.99
CA ASP A 119 -12.31 4.90 -5.19
C ASP A 119 -11.10 4.01 -4.92
N LEU A 120 -10.55 4.10 -3.70
CA LEU A 120 -9.35 3.42 -3.20
C LEU A 120 -8.09 3.78 -4.01
N LYS A 121 -7.96 5.05 -4.42
CA LYS A 121 -6.82 5.60 -5.16
C LYS A 121 -5.92 6.55 -4.39
N GLY A 122 -6.10 6.63 -3.08
CA GLY A 122 -5.30 7.49 -2.22
C GLY A 122 -3.79 7.30 -2.41
N CYS A 123 -3.31 6.06 -2.49
CA CYS A 123 -1.88 5.78 -2.66
C CYS A 123 -1.32 6.37 -3.96
N GLU A 124 -2.02 6.26 -5.09
CA GLU A 124 -1.56 6.79 -6.37
C GLU A 124 -1.41 8.32 -6.35
N TRP A 125 -2.35 9.03 -5.74
CA TRP A 125 -2.25 10.49 -5.57
C TRP A 125 -1.10 10.86 -4.64
N THR A 126 -0.96 10.14 -3.53
CA THR A 126 0.11 10.37 -2.56
C THR A 126 1.49 10.11 -3.17
N PHE A 127 1.66 9.04 -3.94
CA PHE A 127 2.89 8.76 -4.69
C PHE A 127 3.18 9.81 -5.75
N SER A 128 2.14 10.31 -6.44
CA SER A 128 2.29 11.38 -7.43
C SER A 128 2.89 12.63 -6.79
N LYS A 129 2.36 13.04 -5.62
CA LYS A 129 2.89 14.17 -4.85
C LYS A 129 4.33 13.92 -4.37
N SER A 130 4.60 12.74 -3.80
CA SER A 130 5.92 12.42 -3.22
C SER A 130 7.05 12.31 -4.25
N ASN A 131 6.77 12.32 -5.56
CA ASN A 131 7.80 12.36 -6.60
C ASN A 131 8.74 13.57 -6.47
N ALA A 132 8.32 14.64 -5.80
CA ALA A 132 9.18 15.78 -5.46
C ALA A 132 10.43 15.39 -4.64
N LEU A 133 10.35 14.30 -3.85
CA LEU A 133 11.48 13.78 -3.09
C LEU A 133 12.45 12.95 -3.93
N ALA A 134 12.01 12.40 -5.07
CA ALA A 134 12.73 11.34 -5.77
C ALA A 134 14.15 11.73 -6.21
N SER A 135 14.41 13.02 -6.45
CA SER A 135 15.75 13.52 -6.81
C SER A 135 16.66 13.66 -5.58
N SER A 136 16.14 14.08 -4.44
CA SER A 136 16.93 14.31 -3.22
C SER A 136 17.25 13.01 -2.48
N VAL A 137 16.33 12.04 -2.49
CA VAL A 137 16.51 10.80 -1.73
C VAL A 137 17.27 9.72 -2.49
N ARG A 138 17.37 9.80 -3.82
CA ARG A 138 17.95 8.73 -4.66
C ARG A 138 19.36 8.29 -4.27
N TYR A 139 20.19 9.22 -3.82
CA TYR A 139 21.58 8.97 -3.41
C TYR A 139 21.83 9.37 -1.97
N ALA A 140 20.76 9.52 -1.19
CA ALA A 140 20.84 9.88 0.21
C ALA A 140 21.37 8.70 1.04
N SER A 141 21.94 8.99 2.20
CA SER A 141 22.18 7.95 3.20
C SER A 141 20.84 7.40 3.70
N ILE A 142 20.84 6.21 4.30
CA ILE A 142 19.62 5.63 4.91
C ILE A 142 18.99 6.60 5.91
N PHE A 143 19.83 7.29 6.70
CA PHE A 143 19.36 8.29 7.66
C PHE A 143 18.64 9.46 6.97
N ASP A 144 19.27 10.05 5.95
CA ASP A 144 18.71 11.17 5.20
C ASP A 144 17.45 10.77 4.40
N TRP A 145 17.42 9.54 3.87
CA TRP A 145 16.26 8.94 3.23
C TRP A 145 15.07 8.88 4.18
N CYS A 146 15.26 8.26 5.35
CA CYS A 146 14.21 8.15 6.36
C CYS A 146 13.76 9.54 6.84
N GLN A 147 14.70 10.43 7.14
CA GLN A 147 14.38 11.79 7.60
C GLN A 147 13.57 12.57 6.55
N ALA A 148 13.97 12.56 5.29
CA ALA A 148 13.28 13.28 4.23
C ALA A 148 11.85 12.75 4.00
N ILE A 149 11.69 11.43 3.95
CA ILE A 149 10.38 10.78 3.77
C ILE A 149 9.46 11.05 4.96
N THR A 150 9.95 10.83 6.19
CA THR A 150 9.15 11.07 7.40
C THR A 150 8.70 12.52 7.49
N ASN A 151 9.61 13.48 7.31
CA ASN A 151 9.27 14.91 7.38
C ASN A 151 8.26 15.31 6.30
N TYR A 152 8.43 14.80 5.08
CA TYR A 152 7.51 15.11 3.99
C TYR A 152 6.08 14.61 4.27
N PHE A 153 5.94 13.34 4.67
CA PHE A 153 4.61 12.78 4.94
C PHE A 153 3.98 13.33 6.22
N GLN A 154 4.78 13.67 7.23
CA GLN A 154 4.28 14.38 8.40
C GLN A 154 3.74 15.75 8.02
N HIS A 155 4.49 16.54 7.24
CA HIS A 155 4.03 17.83 6.75
C HIS A 155 2.74 17.72 5.92
N ASN A 156 2.67 16.76 4.99
CA ASN A 156 1.46 16.54 4.21
C ASN A 156 0.26 16.17 5.10
N ASN A 157 0.46 15.31 6.10
CA ASN A 157 -0.59 14.94 7.03
C ASN A 157 -1.07 16.15 7.88
N ASP A 158 -0.18 17.05 8.25
CA ASP A 158 -0.52 18.19 9.12
C ASP A 158 -1.17 19.36 8.36
N TYR A 159 -0.86 19.53 7.07
CA TYR A 159 -1.16 20.77 6.34
C TYR A 159 -1.82 20.60 4.96
N GLU A 160 -1.83 19.40 4.36
CA GLU A 160 -2.35 19.18 3.00
C GLU A 160 -3.46 18.13 2.97
N ILE A 161 -4.72 18.54 3.18
CA ILE A 161 -5.94 17.69 2.99
C ILE A 161 -6.66 18.04 1.69
#